data_AF-A0A1L9WWA9-F1
#
_entry.id   AF-A0A1L9WWA9-F1
#
_cell.length_a   1.000
_cell.length_b   1.000
_cell.length_c   1.000
_cell.angle_alpha   90.00
_cell.angle_beta   90.00
_cell.angle_gamma   90.00
#
_symmetry.space_group_name_H-M   'P 1'
#
loop_
_entity.id
_entity.type
_entity.pdbx_description
1 polymer ?
#
loop_
_entity_poly.entity_id
_entity_poly.type
_entity_poly.pdbx_seq_one_letter_code
_entity_poly.pdbx_strand_id
1 'polypeptide(L)'
;MMVLKPEFLTRKAMIYECSDRCGCNAGCWNRVVQNGRTVRLEIFYTGDRGFGLRSPDRIRAGQFIDCYTGEVITTTAADLREAAHTAHGASYLFSLDFLNGQYEDYEEDSNNDEDEADEDDDEATESGCKYVIDGRNFGGPTRFINHSCNPNCRMIPVSRNHADRDLYDLAFFALHEIPPYTELTFDYNPGSDGGGGVVKNAKIDPSAVRCLCGEANCRGQLWPNQRKKGVR
;
A
#
# COMPACT_ATOMS: atom_id res chain seq x y z
N MET A 1 -18.64 -13.89 -9.29
CA MET A 1 -17.67 -12.81 -8.95
C MET A 1 -17.85 -12.48 -7.48
N MET A 2 -16.80 -12.61 -6.68
CA MET A 2 -16.79 -12.21 -5.27
C MET A 2 -16.27 -10.79 -5.16
N VAL A 3 -16.86 -9.99 -4.27
CA VAL A 3 -16.42 -8.62 -3.98
C VAL A 3 -16.35 -8.44 -2.47
N LEU A 4 -15.42 -7.59 -2.04
CA LEU A 4 -15.30 -7.15 -0.68
C LEU A 4 -16.54 -6.34 -0.29
N LYS A 5 -17.13 -6.60 0.89
CA LYS A 5 -18.24 -5.78 1.36
C LYS A 5 -17.77 -4.39 1.77
N PRO A 6 -18.64 -3.35 1.72
CA PRO A 6 -18.29 -1.99 2.10
C PRO A 6 -17.62 -1.85 3.47
N GLU A 7 -18.04 -2.65 4.46
CA GLU A 7 -17.48 -2.61 5.82
C GLU A 7 -16.00 -3.03 5.88
N PHE A 8 -15.55 -3.84 4.92
CA PHE A 8 -14.15 -4.24 4.81
C PHE A 8 -13.30 -3.21 4.05
N LEU A 9 -13.91 -2.34 3.24
CA LEU A 9 -13.21 -1.29 2.51
C LEU A 9 -12.71 -0.16 3.44
N THR A 10 -13.27 -0.05 4.65
CA THR A 10 -12.84 0.92 5.67
C THR A 10 -11.95 0.30 6.75
N ARG A 11 -11.79 -1.03 6.74
CA ARG A 11 -11.05 -1.79 7.76
C ARG A 11 -9.56 -1.40 7.77
N LYS A 12 -8.99 -1.30 8.97
CA LYS A 12 -7.56 -1.03 9.24
C LYS A 12 -6.76 -2.28 9.64
N ALA A 13 -7.35 -3.46 9.49
CA ALA A 13 -6.74 -4.73 9.84
C ALA A 13 -6.57 -5.59 8.58
N MET A 14 -5.54 -6.44 8.60
CA MET A 14 -5.22 -7.37 7.52
C MET A 14 -6.37 -8.34 7.22
N ILE A 15 -6.53 -8.67 5.94
CA ILE A 15 -7.41 -9.75 5.50
C ILE A 15 -6.62 -11.06 5.53
N TYR A 16 -7.20 -12.09 6.12
CA TYR A 16 -6.64 -13.44 6.08
C TYR A 16 -7.46 -14.34 5.16
N GLU A 17 -6.86 -14.75 4.04
CA GLU A 17 -7.47 -15.71 3.13
C GLU A 17 -7.23 -17.16 3.58
N CYS A 18 -8.12 -18.06 3.16
CA CYS A 18 -7.87 -19.48 3.33
C CYS A 18 -6.62 -19.90 2.55
N SER A 19 -5.77 -20.72 3.17
CA SER A 19 -4.57 -21.28 2.53
C SER A 19 -4.79 -22.73 2.11
N ASP A 20 -3.79 -23.34 1.49
CA ASP A 20 -3.84 -24.75 1.07
C ASP A 20 -3.88 -25.74 2.24
N ARG A 21 -3.71 -25.24 3.48
CA ARG A 21 -3.92 -26.01 4.71
C ARG A 21 -5.38 -26.02 5.18
N CYS A 22 -6.24 -25.20 4.60
CA CYS A 22 -7.67 -25.18 4.92
C CYS A 22 -8.41 -26.31 4.21
N GLY A 23 -9.40 -26.92 4.88
CA GLY A 23 -10.24 -27.98 4.29
C GLY A 23 -11.29 -27.53 3.27
N CYS A 24 -11.25 -26.27 2.82
CA CYS A 24 -12.17 -25.71 1.84
C CYS A 24 -11.70 -25.95 0.39
N ASN A 25 -12.62 -25.92 -0.56
CA ASN A 25 -12.32 -26.12 -1.98
C ASN A 25 -11.98 -24.80 -2.72
N ALA A 26 -11.71 -24.90 -4.03
CA ALA A 26 -11.38 -23.76 -4.89
C ALA A 26 -12.50 -22.70 -5.01
N GLY A 27 -13.75 -23.08 -4.74
CA GLY A 27 -14.90 -22.16 -4.70
C GLY A 27 -15.09 -21.44 -3.36
N CYS A 28 -14.13 -21.55 -2.43
CA CYS A 28 -14.18 -20.89 -1.14
C CYS A 28 -14.33 -19.37 -1.31
N TRP A 29 -15.31 -18.80 -0.59
CA TRP A 29 -15.57 -17.36 -0.60
C TRP A 29 -14.40 -16.51 -0.07
N ASN A 30 -13.49 -17.13 0.68
CA ASN A 30 -12.30 -16.52 1.27
C ASN A 30 -11.01 -16.88 0.50
N ARG A 31 -11.12 -17.12 -0.81
CA ARG A 31 -10.00 -17.26 -1.76
C ARG A 31 -10.27 -16.35 -2.96
N VAL A 32 -9.81 -15.10 -2.90
CA VAL A 32 -10.07 -14.07 -3.92
C VAL A 32 -8.76 -13.60 -4.53
N VAL A 33 -7.87 -13.02 -3.72
CA VAL A 33 -6.58 -12.47 -4.15
C VAL A 33 -5.70 -13.59 -4.70
N GLN A 34 -5.64 -14.74 -4.02
CA GLN A 34 -4.83 -15.87 -4.47
C GLN A 34 -5.27 -16.48 -5.81
N ASN A 35 -6.51 -16.24 -6.24
CA ASN A 35 -7.02 -16.69 -7.54
C ASN A 35 -6.54 -15.80 -8.70
N GLY A 36 -5.83 -14.71 -8.40
CA GLY A 36 -5.24 -13.82 -9.37
C GLY A 36 -6.23 -12.84 -10.00
N ARG A 37 -5.67 -11.93 -10.80
CA ARG A 37 -6.40 -10.85 -11.46
C ARG A 37 -7.46 -11.37 -12.42
N THR A 38 -8.67 -10.82 -12.31
CA THR A 38 -9.78 -11.04 -13.27
C THR A 38 -10.14 -9.79 -14.08
N VAL A 39 -9.58 -8.63 -13.73
CA VAL A 39 -9.80 -7.35 -14.39
C VAL A 39 -8.82 -7.20 -15.56
N ARG A 40 -9.31 -6.78 -16.74
CA ARG A 40 -8.42 -6.40 -17.85
C ARG A 40 -7.84 -5.02 -17.57
N LEU A 41 -6.54 -4.88 -17.77
CA LEU A 41 -5.81 -3.64 -17.49
C LEU A 41 -5.13 -3.13 -18.75
N GLU A 42 -5.10 -1.80 -18.88
CA GLU A 42 -4.47 -1.06 -19.96
C GLU A 42 -3.58 0.01 -19.34
N ILE A 43 -2.29 0.00 -19.68
CA ILE A 43 -1.37 1.08 -19.36
C ILE A 43 -1.55 2.15 -20.43
N PHE A 44 -1.73 3.40 -20.02
CA PHE A 44 -1.93 4.52 -20.94
C PHE A 44 -1.10 5.73 -20.51
N TYR A 45 -0.80 6.64 -21.43
CA TYR A 45 -0.11 7.89 -21.11
C TYR A 45 -1.12 8.95 -20.65
N THR A 46 -0.92 9.55 -19.47
CA THR A 46 -1.86 10.52 -18.89
C THR A 46 -1.67 11.94 -19.43
N GLY A 47 -0.50 12.23 -20.01
CA GLY A 47 -0.12 13.57 -20.48
C GLY A 47 0.63 14.40 -19.43
N ASP A 48 0.34 14.22 -18.15
CA ASP A 48 0.81 15.11 -17.06
C ASP A 48 1.52 14.39 -15.90
N ARG A 49 1.29 13.08 -15.74
CA ARG A 49 1.74 12.23 -14.62
C ARG A 49 2.48 10.99 -15.13
N GLY A 50 2.89 11.00 -16.40
CA GLY A 50 3.56 9.86 -17.02
C GLY A 50 2.56 8.79 -17.48
N PHE A 51 2.82 7.54 -17.13
CA PHE A 51 1.90 6.44 -17.42
C PHE A 51 0.93 6.24 -16.26
N GLY A 52 -0.31 5.95 -16.60
CA GLY A 52 -1.39 5.57 -15.69
C GLY A 52 -1.90 4.17 -16.02
N LEU A 53 -2.78 3.66 -15.17
CA LEU A 53 -3.45 2.38 -15.36
C LEU A 53 -4.96 2.59 -15.44
N ARG A 54 -5.64 1.90 -16.36
CA ARG A 54 -7.10 1.90 -16.46
C ARG A 54 -7.61 0.52 -16.87
N SER A 55 -8.93 0.36 -16.88
CA SER A 55 -9.59 -0.85 -17.37
C SER A 55 -10.58 -0.50 -18.49
N PRO A 56 -10.60 -1.23 -19.63
CA PRO A 56 -11.65 -1.07 -20.63
C PRO A 56 -13.00 -1.63 -20.16
N ASP A 57 -12.99 -2.42 -19.08
CA ASP A 57 -14.18 -2.98 -18.45
C ASP A 57 -14.60 -2.17 -17.22
N ARG A 58 -15.88 -2.20 -16.91
CA ARG A 58 -16.44 -1.68 -15.66
C ARG A 58 -15.96 -2.53 -14.48
N ILE A 59 -15.50 -1.90 -13.41
CA ILE A 59 -15.09 -2.56 -12.16
C ILE A 59 -16.15 -2.29 -11.08
N ARG A 60 -16.57 -3.34 -10.37
CA ARG A 60 -17.58 -3.21 -9.29
C ARG A 60 -16.95 -2.73 -8.00
N ALA A 61 -17.71 -2.03 -7.16
CA ALA A 61 -17.30 -1.71 -5.80
C ALA A 61 -16.89 -2.99 -5.04
N GLY A 62 -15.76 -2.93 -4.33
CA GLY A 62 -15.18 -4.06 -3.60
C GLY A 62 -14.49 -5.11 -4.48
N GLN A 63 -14.45 -4.96 -5.80
CA GLN A 63 -13.80 -5.95 -6.66
C GLN A 63 -12.28 -5.89 -6.50
N PHE A 64 -11.66 -7.06 -6.36
CA PHE A 64 -10.21 -7.22 -6.44
C PHE A 64 -9.71 -6.88 -7.84
N ILE A 65 -8.71 -6.00 -7.91
CA ILE A 65 -8.11 -5.53 -9.16
C ILE A 65 -6.87 -6.37 -9.44
N ASP A 66 -5.81 -6.21 -8.64
CA ASP A 66 -4.53 -6.93 -8.76
C ASP A 66 -3.65 -6.64 -7.53
N CYS A 67 -2.53 -7.34 -7.38
CA CYS A 67 -1.54 -7.07 -6.33
C CYS A 67 -0.47 -6.07 -6.80
N TYR A 68 0.04 -5.26 -5.88
CA TYR A 68 1.33 -4.62 -6.04
C TYR A 68 2.44 -5.66 -5.85
N THR A 69 3.23 -5.87 -6.88
CA THR A 69 4.28 -6.90 -6.90
C THR A 69 5.62 -6.29 -7.31
N GLY A 70 6.69 -6.87 -6.78
CA GLY A 70 8.06 -6.48 -7.07
C GLY A 70 9.05 -7.34 -6.32
N GLU A 71 10.31 -6.92 -6.30
CA GLU A 71 11.34 -7.55 -5.46
C GLU A 71 11.02 -7.27 -3.98
N VAL A 72 10.93 -8.31 -3.15
CA VAL A 72 10.87 -8.13 -1.70
C VAL A 72 12.30 -8.00 -1.18
N ILE A 73 12.65 -6.83 -0.67
CA ILE A 73 13.99 -6.49 -0.18
C ILE A 73 13.92 -5.99 1.26
N THR A 74 15.05 -6.00 1.98
CA THR A 74 15.11 -5.42 3.33
C THR A 74 15.02 -3.89 3.26
N THR A 75 14.58 -3.27 4.34
CA THR A 75 14.55 -1.79 4.46
C THR A 75 15.92 -1.17 4.20
N THR A 76 16.99 -1.76 4.73
CA THR A 76 18.38 -1.33 4.45
C THR A 76 18.72 -1.37 2.96
N ALA A 77 18.32 -2.44 2.25
CA ALA A 77 18.56 -2.54 0.82
C ALA A 77 17.74 -1.51 0.03
N ALA A 78 16.50 -1.22 0.45
CA ALA A 78 15.66 -0.18 -0.14
C ALA A 78 16.28 1.21 0.03
N ASP A 79 16.74 1.56 1.23
CA ASP A 79 17.40 2.84 1.52
C ASP A 79 18.66 3.04 0.65
N LEU A 80 19.46 1.98 0.48
CA LEU A 80 20.63 1.99 -0.40
C LEU A 80 20.24 2.23 -1.87
N ARG A 81 19.14 1.60 -2.35
CA ARG A 81 18.64 1.80 -3.71
C ARG A 81 18.11 3.22 -3.91
N GLU A 82 17.37 3.79 -2.96
CA GLU A 82 16.92 5.19 -3.05
C GLU A 82 18.09 6.17 -3.07
N ALA A 83 19.08 5.98 -2.20
CA ALA A 83 20.26 6.84 -2.13
C ALA A 83 21.06 6.83 -3.44
N ALA A 84 21.22 5.65 -4.05
CA ALA A 84 21.89 5.50 -5.35
C ALA A 84 21.08 6.12 -6.51
N HIS A 85 19.76 6.21 -6.37
CA HIS A 85 18.86 6.80 -7.35
C HIS A 85 18.52 8.25 -7.02
N THR A 86 19.55 9.10 -6.98
CA THR A 86 19.48 10.53 -6.62
C THR A 86 18.80 11.44 -7.67
N ALA A 87 18.17 10.88 -8.69
CA ALA A 87 17.65 11.64 -9.83
C ALA A 87 16.15 11.42 -10.00
N HIS A 88 15.35 12.43 -9.62
CA HIS A 88 13.96 12.79 -10.03
C HIS A 88 13.01 11.71 -10.60
N GLY A 89 13.18 10.44 -10.24
CA GLY A 89 12.42 9.31 -10.76
C GLY A 89 11.23 8.99 -9.87
N ALA A 90 10.24 8.31 -10.45
CA ALA A 90 9.16 7.71 -9.66
C ALA A 90 9.77 6.70 -8.66
N SER A 91 9.40 6.82 -7.38
CA SER A 91 9.66 5.76 -6.40
C SER A 91 8.62 4.65 -6.59
N TYR A 92 9.09 3.41 -6.57
CA TYR A 92 8.27 2.20 -6.71
C TYR A 92 8.33 1.33 -5.44
N LEU A 93 8.72 1.94 -4.33
CA LEU A 93 8.92 1.28 -3.05
C LEU A 93 7.63 1.35 -2.22
N PHE A 94 7.21 0.21 -1.68
CA PHE A 94 6.15 0.12 -0.69
C PHE A 94 6.63 -0.67 0.52
N SER A 95 6.70 0.00 1.67
CA SER A 95 6.99 -0.61 2.95
C SER A 95 5.88 -1.60 3.35
N LEU A 96 6.27 -2.73 3.92
CA LEU A 96 5.35 -3.68 4.54
C LEU A 96 5.17 -3.36 6.04
N ASP A 97 4.78 -2.12 6.34
CA ASP A 97 4.70 -1.56 7.69
C ASP A 97 3.27 -1.48 8.28
N PHE A 98 2.28 -2.10 7.61
CA PHE A 98 0.86 -1.94 7.94
C PHE A 98 0.49 -2.23 9.40
N LEU A 99 1.19 -3.18 10.05
CA LEU A 99 0.91 -3.60 11.42
C LEU A 99 1.76 -2.87 12.47
N ASN A 100 2.74 -2.06 12.06
CA ASN A 100 3.73 -1.48 12.98
C ASN A 100 3.10 -0.46 13.94
N GLY A 101 2.02 0.21 13.52
CA GLY A 101 1.25 1.12 14.37
C GLY A 101 0.18 0.44 15.26
N GLN A 102 0.06 -0.89 15.22
CA GLN A 102 -0.85 -1.62 16.11
C GLN A 102 -0.17 -2.16 17.38
N TYR A 103 1.14 -1.98 17.51
CA TYR A 103 1.90 -2.39 18.69
C TYR A 103 1.90 -1.35 19.83
N GLU A 104 1.47 -0.11 19.57
CA GLU A 104 1.45 0.95 20.58
C GLU A 104 0.15 1.02 21.42
N ASP A 105 -0.88 0.20 21.12
CA ASP A 105 -2.21 0.30 21.75
C ASP A 105 -2.56 -0.88 22.68
N TYR A 106 -1.60 -1.77 22.98
CA TYR A 106 -1.72 -2.68 24.13
C TYR A 106 -1.14 -1.98 25.35
N GLU A 107 -1.99 -1.23 26.06
CA GLU A 107 -1.67 -0.84 27.43
C GLU A 107 -1.34 -2.10 28.24
N GLU A 108 -0.19 -2.04 28.89
CA GLU A 108 0.39 -2.98 29.83
C GLU A 108 -0.63 -3.37 30.91
N ASP A 109 -1.36 -4.47 30.71
CA ASP A 109 -2.06 -5.11 31.81
C ASP A 109 -1.01 -5.92 32.58
N SER A 110 -0.45 -5.25 33.58
CA SER A 110 0.52 -5.77 34.53
C SER A 110 0.15 -7.20 34.95
N ASN A 111 0.99 -8.18 34.62
CA ASN A 111 1.31 -9.32 35.48
C ASN A 111 2.53 -10.06 34.92
N ASN A 112 3.56 -10.14 35.77
CA ASN A 112 4.81 -10.87 35.62
C ASN A 112 4.67 -12.26 34.97
N ASP A 113 5.63 -12.61 34.13
CA ASP A 113 6.51 -13.78 34.36
C ASP A 113 7.81 -13.56 33.56
N GLU A 114 8.94 -13.62 34.27
CA GLU A 114 10.29 -13.44 33.75
C GLU A 114 10.72 -14.72 33.00
N ASP A 115 10.50 -14.81 31.69
CA ASP A 115 11.05 -15.90 30.88
C ASP A 115 11.76 -15.35 29.62
N GLU A 116 13.08 -15.46 29.66
CA GLU A 116 14.10 -15.49 28.60
C GLU A 116 13.97 -14.50 27.43
N ALA A 117 14.68 -13.38 27.56
CA ALA A 117 15.05 -12.53 26.44
C ALA A 117 16.02 -13.30 25.51
N ASP A 118 15.52 -13.68 24.33
CA ASP A 118 16.37 -14.01 23.18
C ASP A 118 17.15 -12.74 22.79
N GLU A 119 18.42 -12.69 23.21
CA GLU A 119 19.42 -11.72 22.77
C GLU A 119 19.87 -12.05 21.33
N ASP A 120 18.98 -11.91 20.35
CA ASP A 120 19.40 -11.81 18.94
C ASP A 120 19.21 -10.38 18.47
N ASP A 121 20.36 -9.71 18.47
CA ASP A 121 20.71 -8.40 17.94
C ASP A 121 20.17 -8.19 16.52
N ASP A 122 19.16 -7.33 16.38
CA ASP A 122 18.95 -6.53 15.17
C ASP A 122 18.47 -5.15 15.64
N GLU A 123 19.45 -4.23 15.69
CA GLU A 123 19.31 -2.79 15.81
C GLU A 123 17.94 -2.31 15.31
N ALA A 124 17.06 -1.97 16.26
CA ALA A 124 15.71 -1.51 15.98
C ALA A 124 15.77 -0.32 15.02
N THR A 125 15.59 -0.57 13.73
CA THR A 125 15.42 0.48 12.74
C THR A 125 14.23 1.32 13.21
N GLU A 126 14.40 2.63 13.37
CA GLU A 126 13.36 3.61 13.79
C GLU A 126 12.04 3.51 13.02
N SER A 127 12.02 2.73 11.94
CA SER A 127 10.83 2.25 11.27
C SER A 127 10.81 0.73 11.42
N GLY A 128 9.98 0.16 12.31
CA GLY A 128 9.87 -1.28 12.56
C GLY A 128 9.43 -2.16 11.37
N CYS A 129 9.62 -1.68 10.14
CA CYS A 129 9.34 -2.35 8.89
C CYS A 129 10.56 -3.15 8.46
N LYS A 130 10.43 -4.48 8.35
CA LYS A 130 11.53 -5.36 7.93
C LYS A 130 11.72 -5.41 6.42
N TYR A 131 10.61 -5.36 5.67
CA TYR A 131 10.60 -5.62 4.23
C TYR A 131 9.92 -4.50 3.45
N VAL A 132 10.40 -4.30 2.22
CA VAL A 132 9.90 -3.33 1.24
C VAL A 132 9.71 -4.05 -0.09
N ILE A 133 8.60 -3.79 -0.78
CA ILE A 133 8.39 -4.23 -2.16
C ILE A 133 8.94 -3.17 -3.11
N ASP A 134 9.93 -3.51 -3.91
CA ASP A 134 10.50 -2.67 -4.97
C ASP A 134 9.99 -3.08 -6.36
N GLY A 135 9.08 -2.27 -6.90
CA GLY A 135 8.49 -2.45 -8.23
C GLY A 135 9.33 -1.88 -9.39
N ARG A 136 10.55 -1.40 -9.15
CA ARG A 136 11.31 -0.63 -10.15
C ARG A 136 11.69 -1.47 -11.37
N ASN A 137 12.35 -2.62 -11.15
CA ASN A 137 12.87 -3.49 -12.22
C ASN A 137 11.94 -4.67 -12.51
N PHE A 138 11.32 -5.22 -11.47
CA PHE A 138 10.36 -6.31 -11.56
C PHE A 138 9.05 -5.84 -10.92
N GLY A 139 7.94 -6.05 -11.59
CA GLY A 139 6.62 -5.72 -11.04
C GLY A 139 5.48 -5.91 -12.02
N GLY A 140 4.26 -5.91 -11.47
CA GLY A 140 3.02 -5.99 -12.22
C GLY A 140 2.59 -4.64 -12.81
N PRO A 141 1.44 -4.59 -13.52
CA PRO A 141 0.89 -3.35 -14.07
C PRO A 141 0.48 -2.33 -13.00
N THR A 142 0.25 -2.78 -11.76
CA THR A 142 -0.12 -1.95 -10.60
C THR A 142 0.92 -0.90 -10.24
N ARG A 143 2.18 -1.07 -10.65
CA ARG A 143 3.23 -0.03 -10.53
C ARG A 143 2.93 1.28 -11.28
N PHE A 144 1.94 1.28 -12.16
CA PHE A 144 1.51 2.44 -12.95
C PHE A 144 0.21 3.07 -12.42
N ILE A 145 -0.32 2.62 -11.28
CA ILE A 145 -1.49 3.28 -10.66
C ILE A 145 -1.02 4.58 -10.03
N ASN A 146 -1.54 5.72 -10.51
CA ASN A 146 -1.14 7.04 -10.02
C ASN A 146 -1.81 7.41 -8.69
N HIS A 147 -1.28 8.46 -8.06
CA HIS A 147 -1.89 9.05 -6.89
C HIS A 147 -3.17 9.85 -7.22
N SER A 148 -4.18 9.75 -6.36
CA SER A 148 -5.25 10.74 -6.23
C SER A 148 -5.57 11.05 -4.77
N CYS A 149 -5.89 12.31 -4.46
CA CYS A 149 -6.42 12.73 -3.15
C CYS A 149 -7.91 12.37 -2.96
N ASN A 150 -8.56 11.89 -4.01
CA ASN A 150 -9.89 11.27 -3.99
C ASN A 150 -9.83 9.99 -4.83
N PRO A 151 -9.18 8.94 -4.30
CA PRO A 151 -8.88 7.74 -5.08
C PRO A 151 -10.12 6.88 -5.31
N ASN A 152 -10.06 6.04 -6.35
CA ASN A 152 -11.07 5.01 -6.61
C ASN A 152 -10.61 3.59 -6.24
N CYS A 153 -9.34 3.42 -5.87
CA CYS A 153 -8.76 2.17 -5.41
C CYS A 153 -8.19 2.32 -3.99
N ARG A 154 -8.19 1.22 -3.24
CA ARG A 154 -7.52 1.10 -1.94
C ARG A 154 -6.63 -0.13 -1.94
N MET A 155 -5.42 0.04 -1.43
CA MET A 155 -4.49 -1.05 -1.14
C MET A 155 -4.81 -1.64 0.23
N ILE A 156 -4.99 -2.95 0.30
CA ILE A 156 -5.32 -3.68 1.52
C ILE A 156 -4.33 -4.85 1.66
N PRO A 157 -3.69 -5.03 2.82
CA PRO A 157 -2.82 -6.17 3.05
C PRO A 157 -3.62 -7.45 3.20
N VAL A 158 -3.17 -8.49 2.52
CA VAL A 158 -3.80 -9.80 2.50
C VAL A 158 -2.75 -10.86 2.76
N SER A 159 -2.96 -11.71 3.77
CA SER A 159 -2.08 -12.84 4.05
C SER A 159 -2.82 -14.16 3.96
N ARG A 160 -2.09 -15.19 3.55
CA ARG A 160 -2.50 -16.60 3.65
C ARG A 160 -1.80 -17.30 4.80
N ASN A 161 -0.78 -16.66 5.36
CA ASN A 161 0.04 -17.19 6.43
C ASN A 161 -0.28 -16.45 7.73
N HIS A 162 -0.90 -17.14 8.68
CA HIS A 162 -1.18 -16.56 9.99
C HIS A 162 0.06 -16.46 10.89
N ALA A 163 1.14 -17.18 10.55
CA ALA A 163 2.37 -17.22 11.35
C ALA A 163 3.38 -16.14 10.97
N ASP A 164 3.29 -15.58 9.76
CA ASP A 164 4.16 -14.50 9.29
C ASP A 164 3.33 -13.24 9.10
N ARG A 165 3.64 -12.22 9.90
CA ARG A 165 2.97 -10.93 9.90
C ARG A 165 3.75 -9.87 9.13
N ASP A 166 5.00 -10.16 8.78
CA ASP A 166 5.94 -9.24 8.13
C ASP A 166 5.87 -9.38 6.60
N LEU A 167 5.40 -10.52 6.10
CA LEU A 167 5.22 -10.79 4.68
C LEU A 167 3.75 -11.06 4.31
N TYR A 168 3.19 -10.18 3.48
CA TYR A 168 1.83 -10.25 2.99
C TYR A 168 1.70 -9.58 1.62
N ASP A 169 0.62 -9.91 0.90
CA ASP A 169 0.32 -9.33 -0.40
C ASP A 169 -0.33 -7.94 -0.22
N LEU A 170 0.07 -6.98 -1.06
CA LEU A 170 -0.58 -5.67 -1.15
C LEU A 170 -1.62 -5.68 -2.28
N ALA A 171 -2.88 -5.93 -1.95
CA ALA A 171 -3.95 -6.11 -2.94
C ALA A 171 -4.78 -4.83 -3.15
N PHE A 172 -5.00 -4.44 -4.41
CA PHE A 172 -5.89 -3.34 -4.77
C PHE A 172 -7.34 -3.79 -4.88
N PHE A 173 -8.23 -3.05 -4.22
CA PHE A 173 -9.67 -3.20 -4.33
C PHE A 173 -10.31 -1.88 -4.75
N ALA A 174 -11.38 -1.97 -5.56
CA ALA A 174 -12.16 -0.79 -5.94
C ALA A 174 -12.99 -0.27 -4.75
N LEU A 175 -12.90 1.03 -4.44
CA LEU A 175 -13.65 1.66 -3.34
C LEU A 175 -15.13 1.83 -3.68
N HIS A 176 -15.41 2.10 -4.94
CA HIS A 176 -16.74 2.24 -5.49
C HIS A 176 -16.73 1.67 -6.91
N GLU A 177 -17.85 1.78 -7.59
CA GLU A 177 -17.93 1.43 -9.00
C GLU A 177 -17.01 2.32 -9.84
N ILE A 178 -16.25 1.71 -10.76
CA ILE A 178 -15.33 2.40 -11.67
C ILE A 178 -15.81 2.16 -13.12
N PRO A 179 -16.23 3.21 -13.84
CA PRO A 179 -16.60 3.10 -15.24
C PRO A 179 -15.42 2.68 -16.14
N PRO A 180 -15.70 2.08 -17.32
CA PRO A 180 -14.68 1.86 -18.35
C PRO A 180 -13.83 3.09 -18.62
N TYR A 181 -12.55 2.86 -18.87
CA TYR A 181 -11.53 3.86 -19.22
C TYR A 181 -11.26 4.94 -18.17
N THR A 182 -11.83 4.81 -16.97
CA THR A 182 -11.48 5.66 -15.83
C THR A 182 -10.11 5.26 -15.30
N GLU A 183 -9.23 6.24 -15.05
CA GLU A 183 -7.92 6.01 -14.46
C GLU A 183 -8.06 5.39 -13.05
N LEU A 184 -7.34 4.30 -12.80
CA LEU A 184 -7.20 3.73 -11.47
C LEU A 184 -6.20 4.57 -10.68
N THR A 185 -6.62 4.99 -9.48
CA THR A 185 -5.80 5.81 -8.59
C THR A 185 -5.95 5.36 -7.14
N PHE A 186 -4.90 5.52 -6.35
CA PHE A 186 -4.92 5.27 -4.90
C PHE A 186 -4.22 6.38 -4.12
N ASP A 187 -4.46 6.42 -2.81
CA ASP A 187 -3.72 7.33 -1.95
C ASP A 187 -2.34 6.75 -1.62
N TYR A 188 -1.27 7.44 -2.04
CA TYR A 188 0.11 7.04 -1.76
C TYR A 188 0.48 7.25 -0.29
N ASN A 189 -0.27 8.09 0.42
CA ASN A 189 0.02 8.47 1.79
C ASN A 189 -1.28 8.62 2.60
N PRO A 190 -1.95 7.50 2.93
CA PRO A 190 -3.22 7.53 3.65
C PRO A 190 -3.09 7.96 5.13
N GLY A 191 -1.86 7.97 5.68
CA GLY A 191 -1.56 8.29 7.08
C GLY A 191 -1.08 9.73 7.32
N SER A 192 -0.69 10.48 6.28
CA SER A 192 -0.39 11.91 6.42
C SER A 192 -1.71 12.66 6.60
N ASP A 193 -2.01 12.98 7.86
CA ASP A 193 -3.10 13.86 8.34
C ASP A 193 -4.01 14.40 7.24
N GLY A 194 -5.03 13.60 6.93
CA GLY A 194 -5.96 13.88 5.85
C GLY A 194 -7.26 13.08 5.92
N GLY A 195 -7.64 12.59 7.09
CA GLY A 195 -9.04 12.26 7.35
C GLY A 195 -9.88 13.53 7.20
N GLY A 196 -10.42 13.78 6.01
CA GLY A 196 -11.44 14.81 5.74
C GLY A 196 -11.07 16.27 6.06
N GLY A 197 -9.83 16.57 6.44
CA GLY A 197 -9.38 17.90 6.80
C GLY A 197 -8.48 18.48 5.72
N VAL A 198 -8.98 19.44 4.94
CA VAL A 198 -8.14 20.36 4.19
C VAL A 198 -7.17 20.98 5.19
N VAL A 199 -5.87 20.66 5.12
CA VAL A 199 -4.86 21.41 5.88
C VAL A 199 -4.74 22.79 5.24
N LYS A 200 -5.70 23.66 5.53
CA LYS A 200 -5.59 25.09 5.25
C LYS A 200 -4.39 25.57 6.07
N ASN A 201 -3.30 25.88 5.36
CA ASN A 201 -2.04 26.46 5.87
C ASN A 201 -0.86 25.51 6.19
N ALA A 202 -0.84 24.24 5.75
CA ALA A 202 0.45 23.55 5.66
C ALA A 202 1.27 24.21 4.55
N LYS A 203 2.42 24.81 4.90
CA LYS A 203 3.35 25.31 3.90
C LYS A 203 3.79 24.13 3.04
N ILE A 204 3.37 24.11 1.77
CA ILE A 204 3.87 23.15 0.78
C ILE A 204 5.39 23.31 0.76
N ASP A 205 6.11 22.21 0.96
CA ASP A 205 7.56 22.22 0.85
C ASP A 205 7.91 22.55 -0.61
N PRO A 206 8.66 23.64 -0.89
CA PRO A 206 9.03 24.01 -2.25
C PRO A 206 9.81 22.92 -2.99
N SER A 207 10.43 22.00 -2.24
CA SER A 207 11.15 20.85 -2.78
C SER A 207 10.25 19.64 -3.01
N ALA A 208 9.04 19.57 -2.44
CA ALA A 208 8.17 18.40 -2.56
C ALA A 208 7.65 18.19 -3.99
N VAL A 209 7.37 16.92 -4.32
CA VAL A 209 6.76 16.58 -5.61
C VAL A 209 5.30 17.04 -5.60
N ARG A 210 4.98 17.95 -6.52
CA ARG A 210 3.63 18.52 -6.67
C ARG A 210 2.62 17.43 -7.04
N CYS A 211 1.47 17.43 -6.37
CA CYS A 211 0.35 16.58 -6.74
C CYS A 211 -0.42 17.17 -7.93
N LEU A 212 -0.64 16.34 -8.96
CA LEU A 212 -1.36 16.71 -10.20
C LEU A 212 -2.66 15.91 -10.36
N CYS A 213 -3.27 15.42 -9.28
CA CYS A 213 -4.47 14.58 -9.37
C CYS A 213 -5.74 15.30 -9.89
N GLY A 214 -5.75 16.63 -9.89
CA GLY A 214 -6.89 17.43 -10.39
C GLY A 214 -8.10 17.52 -9.45
N GLU A 215 -8.09 16.84 -8.31
CA GLU A 215 -9.21 16.80 -7.36
C GLU A 215 -9.38 18.12 -6.61
N ALA A 216 -10.64 18.49 -6.33
CA ALA A 216 -10.96 19.72 -5.60
C ALA A 216 -10.43 19.72 -4.15
N ASN A 217 -10.28 18.55 -3.55
CA ASN A 217 -9.72 18.34 -2.21
C ASN A 217 -8.20 18.00 -2.25
N CYS A 218 -7.50 18.32 -3.33
CA CYS A 218 -6.08 18.01 -3.48
C CYS A 218 -5.20 18.59 -2.36
N ARG A 219 -4.29 17.76 -1.81
CA ARG A 219 -3.31 18.15 -0.77
C ARG A 219 -2.11 18.94 -1.30
N GLY A 220 -1.98 19.09 -2.62
CA GLY A 220 -0.94 19.90 -3.28
C GLY A 220 0.42 19.23 -3.46
N GLN A 221 0.76 18.20 -2.67
CA GLN A 221 2.02 17.45 -2.74
C GLN A 221 1.80 15.95 -2.58
N LEU A 222 2.68 15.12 -3.14
CA LEU A 222 2.62 13.66 -3.03
C LEU A 222 3.31 13.14 -1.76
N TRP A 223 4.53 13.60 -1.50
CA TRP A 223 5.31 13.30 -0.30
C TRP A 223 6.18 14.51 0.08
N PRO A 224 6.48 14.71 1.38
CA PRO A 224 7.53 15.63 1.78
C PRO A 224 8.86 15.10 1.23
N ASN A 225 9.65 15.94 0.57
CA ASN A 225 10.97 15.52 0.15
C ASN A 225 11.86 15.49 1.39
N GLN A 226 12.36 14.29 1.72
CA GLN A 226 13.17 13.90 2.87
C GLN A 226 12.37 13.39 4.08
N ARG A 227 12.43 12.07 4.31
CA ARG A 227 12.64 11.54 5.66
C ARG A 227 13.73 12.43 6.27
N LYS A 228 13.39 13.28 7.24
CA LYS A 228 14.36 14.15 7.91
C LYS A 228 15.55 13.27 8.27
N LYS A 229 16.73 13.54 7.69
CA LYS A 229 17.97 12.94 8.17
C LYS A 229 18.01 13.23 9.67
N GLY A 230 17.95 12.18 10.48
CA GLY A 230 18.14 12.27 11.92
C GLY A 230 19.33 13.17 12.18
N VAL A 231 19.08 14.24 12.93
CA VAL A 231 20.13 15.12 13.41
C VAL A 231 21.00 14.24 14.30
N ARG A 232 22.24 14.02 13.86
CA ARG A 232 23.31 13.46 14.71
C ARG A 232 23.56 14.37 15.90
#